data_AF-A0A954SJR7-F1
#
_entry.id   AF-A0A954SJR7-F1
#
_cell.length_a   1.000
_cell.length_b   1.000
_cell.length_c   1.000
_cell.angle_alpha   90.00
_cell.angle_beta   90.00
_cell.angle_gamma   90.00
#
_symmetry.space_group_name_H-M   'P 1'
#
loop_
_entity.id
_entity.type
_entity.pdbx_description
1 polymer ?
#
loop_
_entity_poly.entity_id
_entity_poly.type
_entity_poly.pdbx_seq_one_letter_code
_entity_poly.pdbx_strand_id
1 'polypeptide(L)'
;GHLYGRRLTYVAMCILSLASILAFYQLNDAYGTMFLMTAFIAGATTASFYGWLPLYLPELFPTKVRATGQGFSFNFGRILAAAGSLQTGALMAQFDGSYPEACSIMAFIYLIGVGVIWLAPETRGLGLPK
;
A
#
# COMPACT_ATOMS: atom_id res chain seq x y z
N GLY A 1 4.45 -13.31 -7.76
CA GLY A 1 5.73 -12.65 -8.08
C GLY A 1 6.27 -13.07 -9.44
N HIS A 2 6.74 -14.32 -9.58
CA HIS A 2 7.45 -14.77 -10.79
C HIS A 2 6.57 -15.03 -12.02
N LEU A 3 5.25 -15.25 -11.86
CA LEU A 3 4.34 -15.60 -12.97
C LEU A 3 3.62 -14.40 -13.61
N TYR A 4 3.22 -13.37 -12.83
CA TYR A 4 2.24 -12.36 -13.27
C TYR A 4 2.78 -10.94 -13.55
N GLY A 5 4.10 -10.69 -13.49
CA GLY A 5 4.65 -9.35 -13.70
C GLY A 5 4.55 -8.45 -12.47
N ARG A 6 5.49 -7.51 -12.34
CA ARG A 6 5.68 -6.69 -11.13
C ARG A 6 4.55 -5.68 -10.98
N ARG A 7 4.13 -5.06 -12.10
CA ARG A 7 3.04 -4.10 -12.15
C ARG A 7 1.69 -4.72 -11.83
N LEU A 8 1.36 -5.87 -12.45
CA LEU A 8 0.08 -6.54 -12.21
C LEU A 8 -0.03 -7.03 -10.76
N THR A 9 1.07 -7.52 -10.19
CA THR A 9 1.13 -7.91 -8.78
C THR A 9 0.84 -6.71 -7.87
N TYR A 10 1.43 -5.54 -8.14
CA TYR A 10 1.18 -4.32 -7.36
C TYR A 10 -0.27 -3.82 -7.50
N VAL A 11 -0.81 -3.79 -8.72
CA VAL A 11 -2.21 -3.41 -8.96
C VAL A 11 -3.16 -4.34 -8.22
N ALA A 12 -2.94 -5.66 -8.29
CA ALA A 12 -3.74 -6.64 -7.56
C ALA A 12 -3.67 -6.42 -6.04
N MET A 13 -2.49 -6.15 -5.49
CA MET A 13 -2.31 -5.84 -4.07
C MET A 13 -3.04 -4.56 -3.65
N CYS A 14 -2.96 -3.49 -4.45
CA CYS A 14 -3.68 -2.24 -4.20
C CYS A 14 -5.20 -2.44 -4.22
N ILE A 15 -5.74 -3.16 -5.20
CA ILE A 15 -7.18 -3.42 -5.30
C ILE A 15 -7.64 -4.31 -4.14
N LEU A 16 -6.88 -5.35 -3.78
CA LEU A 16 -7.19 -6.22 -2.66
C LEU A 16 -7.17 -5.43 -1.33
N SER A 17 -6.18 -4.55 -1.14
CA SER A 17 -6.09 -3.68 0.04
C SER A 17 -7.25 -2.69 0.12
N LEU A 18 -7.61 -2.05 -0.99
CA LEU A 18 -8.75 -1.15 -1.06
C LEU A 18 -10.05 -1.88 -0.68
N ALA A 19 -10.32 -3.03 -1.31
CA ALA A 19 -11.52 -3.81 -1.07
C ALA A 19 -11.59 -4.33 0.37
N SER A 20 -10.47 -4.81 0.92
CA SER A 20 -10.43 -5.32 2.30
C SER A 20 -10.60 -4.22 3.35
N ILE A 21 -10.04 -3.03 3.13
CA ILE A 21 -10.20 -1.89 4.04
C ILE A 21 -11.63 -1.34 3.96
N LEU A 22 -12.21 -1.20 2.77
CA LEU A 22 -13.62 -0.79 2.63
C LEU A 22 -14.55 -1.80 3.28
N ALA A 23 -14.33 -3.09 3.06
CA ALA A 23 -15.09 -4.16 3.72
C ALA A 23 -14.93 -4.10 5.25
N PHE A 24 -13.73 -3.82 5.76
CA PHE A 24 -13.50 -3.68 7.20
C PHE A 24 -14.27 -2.49 7.80
N TYR A 25 -14.22 -1.32 7.17
CA TYR A 25 -14.86 -0.13 7.74
C TYR A 25 -16.38 -0.06 7.49
N GLN A 26 -16.91 -0.64 6.41
CA GLN A 26 -18.35 -0.56 6.11
C GLN A 26 -19.16 -1.75 6.62
N LEU A 27 -18.56 -2.91 6.89
CA LEU A 27 -19.30 -4.11 7.30
C LEU A 27 -19.26 -4.37 8.81
N ASN A 28 -18.52 -3.57 9.59
CA ASN A 28 -18.34 -3.80 11.01
C ASN A 28 -18.82 -2.61 11.85
N ASP A 29 -20.00 -2.76 12.42
CA ASP A 29 -20.57 -1.79 13.37
C ASP A 29 -20.37 -2.20 14.84
N ALA A 30 -19.96 -3.45 15.09
CA ALA A 30 -19.78 -3.99 16.43
C ALA A 30 -18.57 -4.93 16.51
N TYR A 31 -18.01 -5.05 17.71
CA TYR A 31 -16.93 -5.99 18.00
C TYR A 31 -17.46 -7.44 17.94
N GLY A 32 -16.85 -8.28 17.11
CA GLY A 32 -17.24 -9.69 16.95
C GLY A 32 -16.30 -10.47 16.06
N THR A 33 -16.67 -11.71 15.74
CA THR A 33 -15.85 -12.60 14.89
C THR A 33 -15.65 -12.02 13.48
N MET A 34 -16.66 -11.36 12.92
CA MET A 34 -16.58 -10.72 11.61
C MET A 34 -15.56 -9.57 11.59
N PHE A 35 -15.49 -8.78 12.66
CA PHE A 35 -14.49 -7.72 12.85
C PHE A 35 -13.08 -8.29 12.87
N LEU A 36 -12.84 -9.37 13.64
CA LEU A 36 -11.54 -10.01 13.71
C LEU A 36 -11.10 -10.61 12.37
N MET A 37 -12.02 -11.25 11.64
CA MET A 37 -11.74 -11.84 10.32
C MET A 37 -11.40 -10.77 9.29
N THR A 38 -12.20 -9.71 9.21
CA THR A 38 -11.98 -8.62 8.26
C THR A 38 -10.75 -7.79 8.62
N ALA A 39 -10.47 -7.56 9.91
CA ALA A 39 -9.22 -6.97 10.38
C ALA A 39 -8.00 -7.80 9.97
N PHE A 40 -8.08 -9.13 10.13
CA PHE A 40 -7.01 -10.04 9.74
C PHE A 40 -6.76 -9.98 8.23
N ILE A 41 -7.82 -9.98 7.41
CA ILE A 41 -7.70 -9.89 5.95
C ILE A 41 -7.11 -8.54 5.54
N ALA A 42 -7.58 -7.42 6.10
CA ALA A 42 -7.05 -6.10 5.82
C ALA A 42 -5.57 -6.00 6.24
N GLY A 43 -5.22 -6.52 7.41
CA GLY A 43 -3.85 -6.61 7.91
C GLY A 43 -2.94 -7.47 7.03
N ALA A 44 -3.39 -8.67 6.64
CA ALA A 44 -2.62 -9.57 5.78
C ALA A 44 -2.38 -8.97 4.40
N THR A 45 -3.40 -8.31 3.84
CA THR A 45 -3.32 -7.70 2.52
C THR A 45 -2.40 -6.49 2.52
N THR A 46 -2.51 -5.61 3.52
CA THR A 46 -1.60 -4.46 3.66
C THR A 46 -0.18 -4.88 4.00
N ALA A 47 0.00 -5.94 4.79
CA ALA A 47 1.32 -6.50 5.11
C ALA A 47 2.05 -7.03 3.88
N SER A 48 1.32 -7.49 2.86
CA SER A 48 1.91 -8.00 1.62
C SER A 48 2.79 -6.96 0.90
N PHE A 49 2.51 -5.65 1.05
CA PHE A 49 3.34 -4.57 0.50
C PHE A 49 4.76 -4.55 1.05
N TYR A 50 4.96 -4.92 2.33
CA TYR A 50 6.28 -5.02 2.94
C TYR A 50 7.12 -6.14 2.35
N GLY A 51 6.50 -7.16 1.74
CA GLY A 51 7.21 -8.20 0.99
C GLY A 51 7.52 -7.80 -0.45
N TRP A 52 6.63 -7.05 -1.11
CA TRP A 52 6.80 -6.66 -2.51
C TRP A 52 7.79 -5.50 -2.70
N LEU A 53 7.73 -4.47 -1.86
CA LEU A 53 8.55 -3.27 -1.98
C LEU A 53 10.07 -3.54 -1.92
N PRO A 54 10.62 -4.29 -0.94
CA PRO A 54 12.05 -4.62 -0.90
C PRO A 54 12.47 -5.60 -1.99
N LEU A 55 11.53 -6.26 -2.67
CA LEU A 55 11.81 -7.13 -3.81
C LEU A 55 11.88 -6.33 -5.13
N TYR A 56 11.05 -5.29 -5.29
CA TYR A 56 11.01 -4.45 -6.49
C TYR A 56 12.06 -3.34 -6.49
N LEU A 57 12.32 -2.67 -5.35
CA LEU A 57 13.33 -1.61 -5.24
C LEU A 57 14.74 -2.03 -5.73
N PRO A 58 15.32 -3.19 -5.35
CA PRO A 58 16.63 -3.60 -5.85
C PRO A 58 16.71 -3.81 -7.36
N GLU A 59 15.59 -4.10 -8.02
CA GLU A 59 15.54 -4.27 -9.48
C GLU A 59 15.63 -2.92 -10.20
N LEU A 60 15.29 -1.81 -9.52
CA LEU A 60 15.32 -0.46 -10.06
C LEU A 60 16.70 0.22 -9.98
N PHE A 61 17.52 -0.17 -9.00
CA PHE A 61 18.79 0.50 -8.70
C PHE A 61 20.02 -0.32 -9.14
N PRO A 62 21.03 0.33 -9.77
CA PRO A 62 22.32 -0.30 -10.07
C PRO A 62 22.99 -0.85 -8.81
N THR A 63 23.76 -1.93 -8.95
CA THR A 63 24.38 -2.65 -7.84
C THR A 63 25.18 -1.73 -6.89
N LYS A 64 25.82 -0.69 -7.44
CA LYS A 64 26.64 0.28 -6.70
C LYS A 64 25.85 1.16 -5.72
N VAL A 65 24.58 1.42 -5.98
CA VAL A 65 23.75 2.35 -5.19
C VAL A 65 22.50 1.68 -4.60
N ARG A 66 22.36 0.37 -4.75
CA ARG A 66 21.17 -0.40 -4.38
C ARG A 66 20.78 -0.26 -2.90
N ALA A 67 21.75 -0.40 -1.99
CA ALA A 67 21.48 -0.28 -0.55
C ALA A 67 21.02 1.14 -0.18
N THR A 68 21.69 2.17 -0.71
CA THR A 68 21.35 3.58 -0.46
C THR A 68 20.02 3.96 -1.10
N GLY A 69 19.75 3.52 -2.33
CA GLY A 69 18.50 3.79 -3.05
C GLY A 69 17.29 3.14 -2.40
N GLN A 70 17.43 1.91 -1.90
CA GLN A 70 16.40 1.27 -1.07
C GLN A 70 16.16 2.08 0.22
N GLY A 71 17.21 2.38 0.97
CA GLY A 71 17.11 3.13 2.22
C GLY A 71 16.45 4.49 2.03
N PHE A 72 16.84 5.23 0.99
CA PHE A 72 16.24 6.53 0.66
C PHE A 72 14.74 6.38 0.31
N SER A 73 14.39 5.42 -0.55
CA SER A 73 13.01 5.18 -0.95
C SER A 73 12.11 4.78 0.23
N PHE A 74 12.62 3.94 1.14
CA PHE A 74 11.89 3.56 2.36
C PHE A 74 11.66 4.75 3.30
N ASN A 75 12.68 5.58 3.51
CA ASN A 75 12.55 6.75 4.38
C ASN A 75 11.62 7.81 3.76
N PHE A 76 11.73 8.06 2.46
CA PHE A 76 10.82 8.97 1.77
C PHE A 76 9.36 8.48 1.82
N GLY A 77 9.14 7.18 1.61
CA GLY A 77 7.83 6.56 1.76
C GLY A 77 7.26 6.71 3.18
N ARG A 78 8.10 6.62 4.22
CA ARG A 78 7.68 6.86 5.61
C ARG A 78 7.29 8.31 5.86
N ILE A 79 7.98 9.28 5.26
CA ILE A 79 7.62 10.70 5.38
C ILE A 79 6.25 10.96 4.74
N LEU A 80 6.01 10.42 3.53
CA LEU A 80 4.71 10.52 2.88
C LEU A 80 3.61 9.83 3.68
N ALA A 81 3.88 8.65 4.24
CA ALA A 81 2.94 7.94 5.10
C ALA A 81 2.62 8.73 6.38
N ALA A 82 3.62 9.39 6.98
CA ALA A 82 3.42 10.26 8.13
C ALA A 82 2.53 11.45 7.77
N ALA A 83 2.78 12.13 6.64
CA ALA A 83 1.93 13.21 6.14
C ALA A 83 0.49 12.74 5.89
N GLY A 84 0.30 11.57 5.27
CA GLY A 84 -1.02 10.95 5.09
C GLY A 84 -1.71 10.65 6.41
N SER A 85 -0.98 10.12 7.40
CA SER A 85 -1.55 9.82 8.73
C SER A 85 -1.96 11.08 9.51
N LEU A 86 -1.21 12.18 9.38
CA LEU A 86 -1.59 13.48 9.95
C LEU A 86 -2.84 14.03 9.26
N GLN A 87 -2.92 13.86 7.93
CA GLN A 87 -4.11 14.24 7.17
C GLN A 87 -5.34 13.44 7.63
N THR A 88 -5.21 12.14 7.91
CA THR A 88 -6.31 11.32 8.47
C THR A 88 -6.85 11.91 9.77
N GLY A 89 -5.96 12.31 10.69
CA GLY A 89 -6.34 12.94 11.95
C GLY A 89 -7.10 14.26 11.75
N ALA A 90 -6.65 15.09 10.81
CA ALA A 90 -7.34 16.32 10.44
C ALA A 90 -8.70 16.05 9.75
N LEU A 91 -8.78 14.99 8.94
CA LEU A 91 -10.00 14.61 8.23
C LEU A 91 -11.09 14.12 9.18
N MET A 92 -10.72 13.34 10.21
CA MET A 92 -11.64 12.92 11.27
C MET A 92 -12.33 14.11 11.97
N ALA A 93 -11.64 15.25 12.11
CA ALA A 93 -12.21 16.47 12.69
C ALA A 93 -13.22 17.17 11.76
N GLN A 94 -13.19 16.89 10.45
CA GLN A 94 -14.13 17.46 9.47
C GLN A 94 -15.37 16.58 9.22
N PHE A 95 -15.30 15.28 9.51
CA PHE A 95 -16.41 14.32 9.31
C PHE A 95 -17.19 14.04 10.61
N ASP A 96 -17.33 15.02 11.51
CA ASP A 96 -18.07 14.88 12.79
C ASP A 96 -17.65 13.66 13.64
N GLY A 97 -16.40 13.21 13.54
CA GLY A 97 -15.88 12.05 14.27
C GLY A 97 -16.22 10.68 13.65
N SER A 98 -16.78 10.63 12.43
CA SER A 98 -17.05 9.40 11.68
C SER A 98 -15.76 8.71 11.24
N TYR A 99 -15.30 7.76 12.07
CA TYR A 99 -14.11 6.95 11.84
C TYR A 99 -14.17 6.12 10.54
N PRO A 100 -15.31 5.47 10.21
CA PRO A 100 -15.42 4.66 8.99
C PRO A 100 -15.27 5.48 7.71
N GLU A 101 -15.87 6.67 7.65
CA GLU A 101 -15.82 7.52 6.46
C GLU A 101 -14.43 8.09 6.23
N ALA A 102 -13.78 8.61 7.29
CA ALA A 102 -12.41 9.14 7.19
C ALA A 102 -11.42 8.06 6.71
N CYS A 103 -11.52 6.85 7.25
CA CYS A 103 -10.64 5.75 6.85
C CYS A 103 -10.97 5.21 5.45
N SER A 104 -12.25 5.21 5.04
CA SER A 104 -12.64 4.82 3.69
C SER A 104 -12.07 5.78 2.63
N ILE A 105 -12.09 7.09 2.90
CA ILE A 105 -11.49 8.12 2.03
C ILE A 105 -9.98 7.91 1.92
N MET A 106 -9.32 7.62 3.05
CA MET A 106 -7.88 7.34 3.05
C MET A 106 -7.53 6.08 2.26
N ALA A 107 -8.40 5.07 2.22
CA ALA A 107 -8.19 3.87 1.43
C ALA A 107 -8.07 4.18 -0.09
N PHE A 108 -8.68 5.26 -0.59
CA PHE A 108 -8.53 5.66 -1.99
C PHE A 108 -7.09 6.02 -2.39
N ILE A 109 -6.16 6.19 -1.43
CA ILE A 109 -4.73 6.30 -1.72
C ILE A 109 -4.20 5.09 -2.51
N TYR A 110 -4.81 3.90 -2.35
CA TYR A 110 -4.45 2.72 -3.14
C TYR A 110 -4.77 2.91 -4.63
N LEU A 111 -5.79 3.69 -5.00
CA LEU A 111 -6.05 4.03 -6.41
C LEU A 111 -4.99 4.97 -6.97
N ILE A 112 -4.49 5.90 -6.16
CA ILE A 112 -3.34 6.75 -6.56
C ILE A 112 -2.13 5.85 -6.80
N GLY A 113 -1.88 4.88 -5.92
CA GLY A 113 -0.83 3.86 -6.12
C GLY A 113 -1.00 3.11 -7.44
N VAL A 114 -2.23 2.65 -7.76
CA VAL A 114 -2.56 2.01 -9.04
C VAL A 114 -2.26 2.93 -10.23
N GLY A 115 -2.40 4.25 -10.10
CA GLY A 115 -1.98 5.19 -11.14
C GLY A 115 -0.45 5.32 -11.24
N VAL A 116 0.23 5.48 -10.11
CA VAL A 116 1.69 5.70 -10.05
C VAL A 116 2.48 4.52 -10.59
N ILE A 117 2.00 3.28 -10.40
CA ILE A 117 2.67 2.09 -10.98
C ILE A 117 2.69 2.11 -12.51
N TRP A 118 1.91 2.97 -13.17
CA TRP A 118 2.02 3.14 -14.62
C TRP A 118 3.26 3.91 -15.05
N LEU A 119 3.75 4.80 -14.19
CA LEU A 119 5.01 5.54 -14.38
C LEU A 119 6.23 4.68 -14.03
N ALA A 120 6.04 3.64 -13.23
CA ALA A 120 7.10 2.73 -12.82
C ALA A 120 7.46 1.76 -13.97
N PRO A 121 8.76 1.59 -14.31
CA PRO A 121 9.16 0.70 -15.38
C PRO A 121 8.92 -0.77 -15.01
N GLU A 122 8.45 -1.56 -15.97
CA GLU A 122 8.29 -3.01 -15.79
C GLU A 122 9.67 -3.68 -15.79
N THR A 123 10.13 -4.14 -14.62
CA THR A 123 11.43 -4.82 -14.46
C THR A 123 11.38 -6.32 -14.80
N ARG A 124 10.24 -6.84 -15.27
CA ARG A 124 10.06 -8.27 -15.56
C ARG A 124 10.97 -8.70 -16.73
N GLY A 125 11.96 -9.53 -16.42
CA GLY A 125 12.86 -10.14 -17.41
C GLY A 125 14.11 -9.32 -17.74
N LEU A 126 14.29 -8.15 -17.13
CA LEU A 126 15.54 -7.41 -17.20
C LEU A 126 16.53 -8.01 -16.18
N GLY A 127 17.72 -8.38 -16.63
CA GLY A 127 18.82 -8.72 -15.73
C GLY A 127 19.12 -7.53 -14.80
N LEU A 128 19.57 -7.81 -13.58
CA LEU A 128 19.90 -6.76 -12.61
C LEU A 128 20.82 -5.71 -13.28
N PRO A 129 20.48 -4.41 -13.26
CA PRO A 129 21.35 -3.38 -13.80
C PRO A 129 22.69 -3.43 -13.04
N LYS A 130 23.78 -3.66 -13.79
CA LYS A 130 25.15 -3.82 -13.24
C LYS A 130 25.65 -2.51 -12.63
#